data_AF-A0A7S1JM59-F1
#
_entry.id   AF-A0A7S1JM59-F1
#
_cell.length_a   1.000
_cell.length_b   1.000
_cell.length_c   1.000
_cell.angle_alpha   90.00
_cell.angle_beta   90.00
_cell.angle_gamma   90.00
#
_symmetry.space_group_name_H-M   'P 1'
#
loop_
_entity.id
_entity.type
_entity.pdbx_description
1 polymer ?
#
loop_
_entity_poly.entity_id
_entity_poly.type
_entity_poly.pdbx_seq_one_letter_code
_entity_poly.pdbx_strand_id
1 'polypeptide(L)'
;NTSLSASEYEGLLDLLGGNDTTPLTSLYRTSVHGTTYGDLLDNVGDAKPLVFVVRKDKYVFGAFINCGLELPEGPRDAEHGYECDLWHFSLSGHFPKPT
;
A
#
# COMPACT_ATOMS: atom_id res chain seq x y z
N ASN A 1 2.06 14.33 -2.46
CA ASN A 1 3.07 14.05 -3.52
C ASN A 1 3.15 12.54 -3.72
N THR A 2 2.41 11.98 -4.67
CA THR A 2 2.38 10.53 -4.99
C THR A 2 3.19 10.24 -6.26
N SER A 3 3.63 9.00 -6.48
CA SER A 3 4.21 8.55 -7.77
C SER A 3 3.15 8.00 -8.74
N LEU A 4 1.87 8.11 -8.38
CA LEU A 4 0.74 7.76 -9.25
C LEU A 4 0.44 8.90 -10.23
N SER A 5 -0.03 8.54 -11.43
CA SER A 5 -0.68 9.53 -12.30
C SER A 5 -1.98 10.03 -11.67
N ALA A 6 -2.54 11.12 -12.20
CA ALA A 6 -3.83 11.63 -11.71
C ALA A 6 -4.93 10.56 -11.81
N SER A 7 -5.07 9.87 -12.94
CA SER A 7 -6.10 8.83 -13.11
C SER A 7 -5.89 7.60 -12.22
N GLU A 8 -4.63 7.21 -11.98
CA GLU A 8 -4.32 6.13 -11.04
C GLU A 8 -4.67 6.54 -9.60
N TYR A 9 -4.39 7.78 -9.23
CA TYR A 9 -4.73 8.31 -7.92
C TYR A 9 -6.24 8.40 -7.69
N GLU A 10 -6.99 8.96 -8.62
CA GLU A 10 -8.46 9.01 -8.55
C GLU A 10 -9.07 7.60 -8.50
N GLY A 11 -8.60 6.69 -9.37
CA GLY A 11 -9.08 5.30 -9.34
C GLY A 11 -8.78 4.59 -8.02
N LEU A 12 -7.70 4.94 -7.34
CA LEU A 12 -7.42 4.45 -6.00
C LEU A 12 -8.38 5.04 -4.96
N LEU A 13 -8.68 6.34 -5.03
CA LEU A 13 -9.63 6.98 -4.11
C LEU A 13 -11.04 6.40 -4.26
N ASP A 14 -11.50 6.20 -5.50
CA ASP A 14 -12.78 5.57 -5.81
C ASP A 14 -12.89 4.17 -5.18
N LEU A 15 -11.83 3.37 -5.30
CA LEU A 15 -11.75 2.03 -4.71
C LEU A 15 -11.84 2.05 -3.18
N LEU A 16 -11.23 3.04 -2.54
CA LEU A 16 -11.26 3.19 -1.08
C LEU A 16 -12.60 3.74 -0.57
N GLY A 17 -13.58 3.98 -1.46
CA GLY A 17 -14.86 4.60 -1.10
C GLY A 17 -14.71 6.04 -0.63
N GLY A 18 -13.60 6.70 -1.02
CA GLY A 18 -13.31 8.07 -0.64
C GLY A 18 -14.13 9.05 -1.45
N ASN A 19 -14.98 9.84 -0.79
CA ASN A 19 -15.46 11.11 -1.35
C ASN A 19 -14.40 12.16 -0.99
N ASP A 20 -13.61 12.71 -1.94
CA ASP A 20 -12.76 13.93 -1.93
C ASP A 20 -12.11 14.48 -0.62
N THR A 21 -12.21 13.82 0.52
CA THR A 21 -12.10 14.40 1.87
C THR A 21 -11.13 13.66 2.77
N THR A 22 -10.72 12.43 2.41
CA THR A 22 -9.67 11.70 3.11
C THR A 22 -8.39 11.70 2.27
N PRO A 23 -7.50 12.69 2.44
CA PRO A 23 -6.27 12.76 1.67
C PRO A 23 -5.34 11.59 2.02
N LEU A 24 -4.85 10.89 0.98
CA LEU A 24 -3.81 9.88 1.16
C LEU A 24 -2.47 10.52 1.52
N THR A 25 -1.87 10.04 2.60
CA THR A 25 -0.52 10.44 3.03
C THR A 25 0.50 9.41 2.57
N SER A 26 1.54 9.84 1.87
CA SER A 26 2.64 8.97 1.44
C SER A 26 3.60 8.77 2.61
N LEU A 27 3.54 7.60 3.27
CA LEU A 27 4.41 7.27 4.41
C LEU A 27 5.79 6.78 3.96
N TYR A 28 5.84 5.85 3.01
CA TYR A 28 7.07 5.24 2.51
C TYR A 28 7.11 5.22 0.98
N ARG A 29 8.32 5.24 0.43
CA ARG A 29 8.59 5.09 -0.99
C ARG A 29 10.01 4.63 -1.20
N THR A 30 10.18 3.57 -1.97
CA THR A 30 11.49 2.97 -2.23
C THR A 30 12.49 3.94 -2.85
N SER A 31 12.03 4.84 -3.72
CA SER A 31 12.86 5.84 -4.39
C SER A 31 13.28 7.04 -3.52
N VAL A 32 12.73 7.17 -2.30
CA VAL A 32 13.02 8.29 -1.38
C VAL A 32 13.66 7.79 -0.09
N HIS A 33 13.15 6.69 0.46
CA HIS A 33 13.46 6.27 1.82
C HIS A 33 14.41 5.05 1.89
N GLY A 34 14.80 4.46 0.76
CA GLY A 34 15.60 3.24 0.72
C GLY A 34 14.76 2.02 0.32
N THR A 35 15.39 0.87 0.16
CA THR A 35 14.75 -0.34 -0.40
C THR A 35 14.76 -1.54 0.55
N THR A 36 15.21 -1.36 1.79
CA THR A 36 15.27 -2.45 2.77
C THR A 36 13.93 -2.59 3.49
N TYR A 37 13.71 -3.76 4.11
CA TYR A 37 12.53 -3.96 4.95
C TYR A 37 12.57 -3.05 6.20
N GLY A 38 13.75 -2.78 6.75
CA GLY A 38 13.93 -1.82 7.84
C GLY A 38 13.47 -0.41 7.44
N ASP A 39 13.86 0.06 6.25
CA ASP A 39 13.43 1.37 5.76
C ASP A 39 11.90 1.50 5.68
N LEU A 40 11.22 0.43 5.25
CA LEU A 40 9.76 0.39 5.21
C LEU A 40 9.18 0.53 6.63
N LEU A 41 9.67 -0.27 7.58
CA LEU A 41 9.17 -0.29 8.94
C LEU A 41 9.39 1.03 9.67
N ASP A 42 10.59 1.61 9.55
CA ASP A 42 10.95 2.86 10.20
C ASP A 42 10.08 4.04 9.72
N ASN A 43 9.62 4.02 8.47
CA ASN A 43 8.78 5.08 7.90
C ASN A 43 7.28 4.85 8.10
N VAL A 44 6.81 3.59 8.07
CA VAL A 44 5.39 3.27 8.23
C VAL A 44 4.98 3.25 9.71
N GLY A 45 5.83 2.72 10.59
CA GLY A 45 5.54 2.58 12.02
C GLY A 45 4.20 1.88 12.28
N ASP A 46 3.44 2.40 13.24
CA ASP A 46 2.14 1.85 13.67
C ASP A 46 0.94 2.36 12.85
N ALA A 47 1.18 2.93 11.66
CA ALA A 47 0.12 3.52 10.85
C ALA A 47 -0.89 2.49 10.34
N LYS A 48 -2.17 2.89 10.33
CA LYS A 48 -3.30 2.11 9.80
C LYS A 48 -4.51 3.02 9.50
N PRO A 49 -5.38 2.67 8.52
CA PRO A 49 -5.18 1.60 7.53
C PRO A 49 -4.08 1.96 6.52
N LEU A 50 -3.56 0.96 5.81
CA LEU A 50 -2.46 1.11 4.85
C LEU A 50 -2.89 0.76 3.44
N VAL A 51 -2.26 1.42 2.47
CA VAL A 51 -2.35 1.07 1.05
C VAL A 51 -0.95 0.84 0.53
N PHE A 52 -0.70 -0.37 0.06
CA PHE A 52 0.54 -0.73 -0.63
C PHE A 52 0.37 -0.58 -2.13
N VAL A 53 1.27 0.16 -2.78
CA VAL A 53 1.28 0.35 -4.24
C VAL A 53 2.57 -0.18 -4.80
N VAL A 54 2.46 -1.13 -5.73
CA VAL A 54 3.57 -1.71 -6.48
C VAL A 54 3.48 -1.25 -7.93
N ARG A 55 4.59 -0.71 -8.44
CA ARG A 55 4.75 -0.37 -9.86
C ARG A 55 5.78 -1.30 -10.49
N LYS A 56 5.41 -1.92 -11.60
CA LYS A 56 6.32 -2.68 -12.47
C LYS A 56 5.99 -2.36 -13.92
N ASP A 57 6.87 -1.66 -14.60
CA ASP A 57 6.66 -1.19 -15.98
C ASP A 57 5.31 -0.46 -16.12
N LYS A 58 4.39 -1.01 -16.93
CA LYS A 58 3.04 -0.48 -17.15
C LYS A 58 2.02 -0.90 -16.09
N TYR A 59 2.39 -1.80 -15.17
CA TYR A 59 1.48 -2.36 -14.18
C TYR A 59 1.53 -1.57 -12.88
N VAL A 60 0.35 -1.19 -12.40
CA VAL A 60 0.15 -0.57 -11.10
C VAL A 60 -0.93 -1.33 -10.37
N PHE A 61 -0.56 -1.93 -9.24
CA PHE A 61 -1.44 -2.78 -8.46
C PHE A 61 -1.00 -2.74 -7.00
N GLY A 62 -1.78 -3.35 -6.12
CA GLY A 62 -1.52 -3.23 -4.71
C GLY A 62 -2.51 -3.96 -3.83
N ALA A 63 -2.45 -3.62 -2.55
CA ALA A 63 -3.39 -4.11 -1.56
C ALA A 63 -3.75 -2.99 -0.59
N PHE A 64 -5.02 -2.95 -0.20
CA PHE A 64 -5.45 -2.26 1.00
C PHE A 64 -5.35 -3.23 2.17
N ILE A 65 -4.83 -2.74 3.29
CA ILE A 65 -4.66 -3.47 4.53
C ILE A 65 -5.33 -2.63 5.61
N ASN A 66 -6.40 -3.16 6.22
CA ASN A 66 -7.12 -2.42 7.27
C ASN A 66 -6.27 -2.26 8.55
N CYS A 67 -5.30 -3.15 8.73
CA CYS A 67 -4.42 -3.23 9.89
C CYS A 67 -3.07 -2.54 9.63
N GLY A 68 -2.23 -2.50 10.66
CA GLY A 68 -0.84 -2.07 10.53
C GLY A 68 0.09 -3.24 10.18
N LEU A 69 1.39 -2.97 10.05
CA LEU A 69 2.40 -4.02 9.91
C LEU A 69 2.77 -4.56 11.29
N GLU A 70 2.44 -5.82 11.56
CA GLU A 70 2.86 -6.49 12.80
C GLU A 70 4.21 -7.18 12.62
N LEU A 71 5.13 -6.90 13.54
CA LEU A 71 6.44 -7.54 13.58
C LEU A 71 6.38 -8.82 14.40
N PRO A 72 7.15 -9.85 14.02
CA PRO A 72 7.26 -11.06 14.83
C PRO A 72 7.72 -10.73 16.25
N GLU A 73 7.09 -11.33 17.26
CA GLU A 73 7.45 -11.11 18.67
C GLU A 73 8.83 -11.71 19.00
N GLY A 74 9.30 -12.71 18.24
CA GLY A 74 10.61 -13.32 18.47
C GLY A 74 11.27 -13.98 17.26
N PRO A 75 12.58 -14.29 17.37
CA PRO A 75 13.41 -14.83 16.29
C PRO A 75 13.07 -16.27 15.87
N ARG A 76 12.08 -16.91 16.51
CA ARG A 76 11.64 -18.29 16.21
C ARG A 76 10.35 -18.34 15.40
N ASP A 77 9.71 -17.20 15.17
CA ASP A 77 8.50 -17.09 14.38
C ASP A 77 8.91 -17.00 12.91
N ALA A 78 9.26 -18.16 12.34
CA ALA A 78 9.62 -18.27 10.92
C ALA A 78 8.47 -17.81 10.01
N GLU A 79 7.24 -17.85 10.50
CA GLU A 79 6.04 -17.31 9.88
C GLU A 79 5.25 -16.54 10.94
N HIS A 80 4.98 -15.26 10.67
CA HIS A 80 4.16 -14.40 11.52
C HIS A 80 2.93 -13.95 10.71
N GLY A 81 1.85 -14.72 10.85
CA GLY A 81 0.55 -14.41 10.24
C GLY A 81 -0.41 -13.91 11.31
N TYR A 82 -1.20 -12.90 10.96
CA TYR A 82 -2.28 -12.36 11.77
C TYR A 82 -3.52 -12.13 10.91
N GLU A 83 -4.69 -12.17 11.53
CA GLU A 83 -5.94 -11.91 10.83
C GLU A 83 -6.04 -10.42 10.50
N CYS A 84 -6.22 -10.12 9.22
CA CYS A 84 -6.44 -8.77 8.75
C CYS A 84 -7.36 -8.75 7.54
N ASP A 85 -8.34 -7.85 7.56
CA ASP A 85 -9.14 -7.53 6.38
C ASP A 85 -8.24 -6.83 5.35
N LEU A 86 -7.96 -7.54 4.28
CA LEU A 86 -7.16 -7.05 3.16
C LEU A 86 -7.82 -7.41 1.83
N TRP A 87 -7.61 -6.57 0.84
CA TRP A 87 -8.06 -6.83 -0.53
C TRP A 87 -7.09 -6.25 -1.54
N HIS A 88 -7.02 -6.89 -2.69
CA HIS A 88 -6.09 -6.54 -3.76
C HIS A 88 -6.79 -5.69 -4.81
N PHE A 89 -6.03 -4.79 -5.41
CA PHE A 89 -6.51 -3.96 -6.52
C PHE A 89 -5.49 -3.87 -7.64
N SER A 90 -5.97 -3.49 -8.82
CA SER A 90 -5.15 -3.14 -9.97
C SER A 90 -5.67 -1.84 -10.55
N LEU A 91 -4.79 -0.85 -10.73
CA LEU A 91 -5.12 0.46 -11.31
C LEU A 91 -4.77 0.55 -12.80
N SER A 92 -3.75 -0.19 -13.24
CA SER A 92 -3.27 -0.12 -14.63
C SER A 92 -2.62 -1.42 -15.10
N GLY A 93 -2.77 -1.68 -16.41
CA GLY A 93 -2.02 -2.70 -17.15
C GLY A 93 -2.65 -4.09 -17.22
N HIS A 94 -3.31 -4.57 -16.15
CA HIS A 94 -3.87 -5.93 -16.12
C HIS A 94 -5.35 -5.99 -16.57
N PHE A 95 -6.13 -4.98 -16.23
CA PHE A 95 -7.57 -4.93 -16.53
C PHE A 95 -7.96 -3.63 -17.25
N PRO A 96 -9.05 -3.63 -18.05
CA PRO A 96 -9.51 -2.44 -18.77
C PRO A 96 -10.02 -1.31 -17.86
N LYS A 97 -10.37 -1.63 -16.62
CA LYS A 97 -10.81 -0.70 -15.58
C LYS A 97 -10.12 -1.06 -14.26
N PRO A 98 -9.95 -0.11 -13.33
CA PRO A 98 -9.55 -0.45 -11.96
C PRO A 98 -10.49 -1.49 -11.36
N THR A 99 -9.92 -2.42 -10.60
CA THR A 99 -10.63 -3.54 -9.93
C THR A 99 -10.46 -3.47 -8.44
#